data_AF-A0A963DSP8-F1
#
_entry.id   AF-A0A963DSP8-F1
#
_cell.length_a   1.000
_cell.length_b   1.000
_cell.length_c   1.000
_cell.angle_alpha   90.00
_cell.angle_beta   90.00
_cell.angle_gamma   90.00
#
_symmetry.space_group_name_H-M   'P 1'
#
loop_
_entity.id
_entity.type
_entity.pdbx_description
1 polymer ?
#
loop_
_entity_poly.entity_id
_entity_poly.type
_entity_poly.pdbx_seq_one_letter_code
_entity_poly.pdbx_strand_id
1 'polypeptide(L)' 'MNKLPYCVIHPLTESEGGGYLIEFPDYPGCMADGATPEEALQEGRDALCSYMLTLEELGHPVLQRPMDCQRAA' A
#
# COMPACT_ATOMS: atom_id res chain seq x y z
N MET A 1 -3.46 18.36 -2.88
CA MET A 1 -3.32 17.09 -3.64
C MET A 1 -2.08 16.40 -3.12
N ASN A 2 -2.20 15.63 -2.03
CA ASN A 2 -1.04 14.86 -1.55
C ASN A 2 -0.87 13.68 -2.50
N LYS A 3 0.31 13.62 -3.11
CA LYS A 3 0.69 12.53 -4.01
C LYS A 3 0.78 11.23 -3.22
N LEU A 4 0.50 10.11 -3.87
CA LEU A 4 0.82 8.80 -3.32
C LEU A 4 2.33 8.75 -3.03
N PRO A 5 2.76 8.19 -1.88
CA PRO A 5 4.17 7.93 -1.65
C PRO A 5 4.76 7.03 -2.75
N TYR A 6 6.09 7.03 -2.81
CA TYR A 6 6.82 6.22 -3.78
C TYR A 6 6.43 4.75 -3.61
N CYS A 7 6.07 4.12 -4.72
CA CYS A 7 5.71 2.71 -4.78
C CYS A 7 6.40 2.06 -5.98
N VAL A 8 6.61 0.76 -5.86
CA VAL A 8 7.13 -0.10 -6.92
C VAL A 8 6.05 -1.11 -7.24
N ILE A 9 5.76 -1.30 -8.53
CA ILE A 9 4.84 -2.33 -9.01
C ILE A 9 5.64 -3.29 -9.88
N HIS A 10 5.52 -4.59 -9.62
CA HIS A 10 6.16 -5.62 -10.43
C HIS A 10 5.17 -6.77 -10.71
N PRO A 11 5.28 -7.41 -11.89
CA PRO A 11 4.46 -8.56 -12.22
C PRO A 11 4.84 -9.76 -11.35
N LEU A 12 3.84 -10.52 -10.91
CA LEU A 12 4.02 -11.79 -10.23
C LEU A 12 4.07 -12.94 -11.24
N THR A 13 4.84 -13.97 -10.92
CA THR A 13 4.87 -15.20 -11.72
C THR A 13 3.56 -15.98 -11.57
N GLU A 14 3.26 -16.87 -12.51
CA GLU A 14 2.08 -17.75 -12.40
C GLU A 14 2.13 -18.62 -11.13
N SER A 15 3.32 -18.99 -10.66
CA SER A 15 3.49 -19.77 -9.42
C SER A 15 3.17 -18.96 -8.16
N GLU A 16 3.18 -17.63 -8.23
CA GLU A 16 2.82 -16.70 -7.14
C GLU A 16 1.34 -16.31 -7.19
N GLY A 17 0.58 -16.82 -8.16
CA GLY A 17 -0.82 -16.48 -8.40
C GLY A 17 -1.05 -15.59 -9.62
N GLY A 18 0.02 -15.09 -10.25
CA GLY A 18 -0.04 -14.12 -11.34
C GLY A 18 -0.47 -12.72 -10.86
N GLY A 19 -0.73 -11.82 -11.80
CA GLY A 19 -1.09 -10.43 -11.50
C GLY A 19 0.12 -9.56 -11.20
N TYR A 20 -0.05 -8.59 -10.29
CA TYR A 20 0.92 -7.56 -9.96
C TYR A 20 0.98 -7.35 -8.46
N LEU A 21 2.19 -7.25 -7.93
CA LEU A 21 2.45 -6.85 -6.56
C LEU A 21 2.84 -5.37 -6.54
N ILE A 22 2.26 -4.63 -5.60
CA ILE A 22 2.71 -3.29 -5.23
C ILE A 22 3.37 -3.34 -3.86
N GLU A 23 4.47 -2.60 -3.73
CA GLU A 23 5.19 -2.42 -2.47
C GLU A 23 5.56 -0.96 -2.25
N PHE A 24 5.65 -0.56 -0.99
CA PHE A 24 6.05 0.78 -0.58
C PHE A 24 7.39 0.71 0.17
N PRO A 25 8.52 1.07 -0.46
CA PRO A 25 9.85 0.93 0.17
C PRO A 25 10.02 1.73 1.46
N ASP A 26 9.33 2.87 1.59
CA ASP A 26 9.33 3.68 2.81
C ASP A 26 8.49 3.07 3.96
N TYR A 27 7.67 2.06 3.65
CA TYR A 27 6.75 1.38 4.58
C TYR A 27 6.98 -0.13 4.47
N PRO A 28 8.09 -0.65 5.00
CA PRO A 28 8.46 -2.05 4.85
C PRO A 28 7.38 -2.99 5.41
N GLY A 29 6.94 -3.94 4.58
CA GLY A 29 5.84 -4.86 4.90
C GLY A 29 4.47 -4.36 4.46
N CYS A 30 4.34 -3.11 4.02
CA CYS A 30 3.13 -2.63 3.35
C CYS A 30 3.18 -3.02 1.87
N MET A 31 2.38 -4.04 1.51
CA MET A 31 2.27 -4.56 0.16
C MET A 31 0.84 -5.02 -0.11
N ALA A 32 0.45 -5.02 -1.37
CA ALA A 32 -0.83 -5.55 -1.84
C ALA A 32 -0.67 -6.11 -3.26
N ASP A 33 -1.59 -6.96 -3.68
CA ASP A 33 -1.61 -7.54 -5.01
C ASP A 33 -2.92 -7.22 -5.74
N GLY A 34 -2.90 -7.34 -7.07
CA GLY A 34 -4.08 -7.19 -7.91
C GLY A 34 -3.88 -7.86 -9.27
N ALA A 35 -4.96 -8.21 -9.97
CA ALA A 35 -4.86 -8.84 -11.28
C ALA A 35 -4.30 -7.88 -12.35
N THR A 36 -4.41 -6.57 -12.11
CA THR A 36 -3.88 -5.50 -12.97
C THR A 36 -3.04 -4.51 -12.17
N PRO A 37 -2.13 -3.74 -12.81
CA PRO A 37 -1.35 -2.70 -12.12
C PRO A 37 -2.25 -1.64 -11.47
N GLU A 38 -3.37 -1.29 -12.11
CA GLU A 38 -4.33 -0.33 -11.59
C GLU A 38 -5.04 -0.84 -10.34
N GLU A 39 -5.44 -2.11 -10.34
CA GLU A 39 -6.04 -2.78 -9.18
C GLU A 39 -5.03 -2.90 -8.04
N ALA A 40 -3.79 -3.35 -8.32
CA ALA A 40 -2.73 -3.40 -7.32
C ALA A 40 -2.49 -2.01 -6.71
N LEU A 41 -2.50 -0.94 -7.52
CA LEU A 41 -2.37 0.43 -7.02
C LEU A 41 -3.54 0.86 -6.14
N GLN A 42 -4.76 0.41 -6.44
CA GLN A 42 -5.95 0.69 -5.64
C GLN A 42 -5.86 -0.04 -4.29
N GLU A 43 -5.62 -1.35 -4.29
CA GLU A 43 -5.47 -2.14 -3.07
C GLU A 43 -4.26 -1.68 -2.23
N GLY A 44 -3.17 -1.27 -2.89
CA GLY A 44 -2.00 -0.70 -2.23
C GLY A 44 -2.29 0.59 -1.47
N ARG A 45 -3.23 1.41 -1.93
CA ARG A 45 -3.67 2.61 -1.20
C ARG A 45 -4.35 2.22 0.11
N ASP A 46 -5.23 1.23 0.07
CA ASP A 46 -5.98 0.78 1.23
C ASP A 46 -5.07 0.06 2.24
N ALA A 47 -4.12 -0.73 1.75
CA ALA A 47 -3.07 -1.35 2.56
C ALA A 47 -2.20 -0.31 3.27
N LEU A 48 -1.77 0.73 2.54
CA LEU A 48 -0.99 1.84 3.11
C LEU A 48 -1.77 2.59 4.19
N CYS A 49 -3.07 2.77 3.98
CA CYS A 49 -3.95 3.38 4.96
C CYS A 49 -4.07 2.57 6.24
N SER A 50 -4.27 1.27 6.10
CA SER A 50 -4.32 0.33 7.22
C SER A 50 -3.00 0.33 7.99
N TYR A 51 -1.88 0.28 7.27
CA TYR A 51 -0.53 0.31 7.85
C TYR A 51 -0.29 1.56 8.70
N MET A 52 -0.71 2.73 8.22
CA MET A 52 -0.56 3.99 8.95
C MET A 52 -1.42 4.06 10.20
N LEU A 53 -2.67 3.59 10.13
CA LEU A 53 -3.53 3.51 11.30
C LEU A 53 -2.89 2.63 12.38
N THR A 54 -2.33 1.48 12.00
CA THR A 54 -1.61 0.62 12.94
C THR A 54 -0.37 1.29 13.52
N LEU A 55 0.41 2.04 12.73
CA LEU A 55 1.54 2.81 13.26
C LEU A 55 1.09 3.86 14.28
N GLU A 56 0.00 4.56 14.02
CA GLU A 56 -0.58 5.54 14.95
C GLU A 56 -1.03 4.86 16.26
N GLU A 57 -1.72 3.72 16.17
CA GLU A 57 -2.17 2.94 17.34
C GLU A 57 -1.01 2.43 18.20
N LEU A 58 0.11 2.04 17.56
CA LEU A 58 1.32 1.59 18.22
C LEU A 58 2.21 2.74 18.72
N GLY A 59 1.84 4.01 18.44
CA GLY A 59 2.61 5.19 18.83
C GLY A 59 3.92 5.36 18.06
N HIS A 60 4.03 4.75 16.88
CA HIS A 60 5.17 4.92 15.99
C HIS A 60 5.03 6.20 15.15
N PRO A 61 6.14 6.90 14.85
CA PRO A 61 6.10 8.10 14.02
C PRO A 61 5.74 7.75 12.56
N VAL A 62 4.66 8.35 12.06
CA VAL A 62 4.25 8.26 10.65
C VAL A 62 5.04 9.28 9.82
N LEU A 63 5.78 8.81 8.80
CA LEU A 63 6.63 9.67 7.97
C LEU A 63 5.82 10.68 7.15
N GLN A 64 4.84 10.21 6.38
CA GLN A 64 3.96 11.05 5.55
C GLN A 64 2.55 10.47 5.57
N ARG A 65 1.55 11.32 5.84
CA ARG A 65 0.14 10.93 5.81
C ARG A 65 -0.50 11.36 4.48
N PRO A 66 -0.77 10.44 3.53
CA PRO A 66 -1.66 10.71 2.42
C PRO A 66 -3.08 10.91 2.97
N MET A 67 -3.80 11.89 2.42
CA MET A 67 -4.98 12.47 3.09
C MET A 67 -6.27 11.64 2.93
N ASP A 68 -6.25 10.54 2.17
CA ASP A 68 -7.47 9.86 1.72
C ASP A 68 -7.72 8.51 2.43
N CYS A 69 -6.98 8.21 3.50
CA CYS A 69 -7.24 7.07 4.36
C CYS A 69 -8.53 7.29 5.16
N GLN A 70 -9.66 6.96 4.54
CA GLN A 70 -10.89 6.75 5.27
C GLN A 70 -10.60 5.66 6.30
N ARG A 71 -10.83 5.96 7.57
CA ARG A 71 -10.82 4.95 8.64
C ARG A 71 -11.71 3.81 8.15
N ALA A 72 -11.13 2.64 7.87
CA ALA A 72 -11.92 1.43 7.69
C ALA A 72 -12.74 1.28 8.98
N ALA A 73 -14.06 1.45 8.84
CA ALA A 73 -15.00 1.45 9.95
C ALA A 73 -15.22 0.04 10.48
#